data_AF-A0A0D8XYX1-F1
#
_entry.id   AF-A0A0D8XYX1-F1
#
_cell.length_a   1.000
_cell.length_b   1.000
_cell.length_c   1.000
_cell.angle_alpha   90.00
_cell.angle_beta   90.00
_cell.angle_gamma   90.00
#
_symmetry.space_group_name_H-M   'P 1'
#
loop_
_entity.id
_entity.type
_entity.pdbx_description
1 polymer ?
#
loop_
_entity_poly.entity_id
_entity_poly.type
_entity_poly.pdbx_seq_one_letter_code
_entity_poly.pdbx_strand_id
1 'polypeptide(L)'
;MISLPYIQNYEVYVAEGCEKSIGDHHHRRMTNAQRGASPQSPSRHITVVDVYDLAASIGKDFEKIIELHGNDCVRAIMPKVISALETLESLANNNERENEEIVTLQKTVERLEREKHTRHLQTAKFEEELDQVEETYKRDISELRSMVKTLMSENKTLSTTVSSLPSTADSPTTMAMREEDVRRLFELKEMSHKQKEEIKALQHDVEQYACEVENLQNSIEKLIRQNEELLRKNASLQKQGRMIVEEKMEIIRRLEKTEEANIQLRRLLSDTDRACKDLQQANQVGFIFLNFIVFCQADDEPRFTLAELREVLQEKNVLKGRVMELEEELENLRPGRKERERDDFLIDEPIKADDSAEMLVYGPLPREPDEKLYPWKYERKDSGVRKFFRFFKELGTNQATRRGSTSNNSPRPQCAMAAN
;
A
#
# COMPACT_ATOMS: atom_id res chain seq x y z
N MET A 1 56.00 -9.14 -32.78
CA MET A 1 55.66 -8.01 -31.89
C MET A 1 54.26 -7.54 -32.25
N ILE A 2 53.24 -7.98 -31.50
CA ILE A 2 51.88 -7.45 -31.58
C ILE A 2 51.52 -7.12 -30.14
N SER A 3 51.45 -5.81 -29.85
CA SER A 3 51.14 -5.26 -28.54
C SER A 3 49.63 -5.29 -28.35
N LEU A 4 49.16 -5.90 -27.25
CA LEU A 4 47.75 -5.96 -26.84
C LEU A 4 47.49 -4.87 -25.80
N PRO A 5 46.79 -3.77 -26.13
CA PRO A 5 46.55 -2.66 -25.19
C PRO A 5 45.29 -2.83 -24.34
N TYR A 6 44.75 -4.05 -24.21
CA TYR A 6 43.41 -4.27 -23.61
C TYR A 6 43.43 -4.79 -22.16
N ILE A 7 44.60 -5.08 -21.58
CA ILE A 7 44.70 -5.69 -20.24
C ILE A 7 44.90 -4.63 -19.13
N GLN A 8 45.44 -3.46 -19.44
CA GLN A 8 45.72 -2.42 -18.43
C GLN A 8 44.47 -1.67 -17.90
N ASN A 9 43.32 -1.78 -18.58
CA ASN A 9 42.12 -1.06 -18.16
C ASN A 9 41.24 -1.84 -17.16
N TYR A 10 41.49 -3.14 -16.96
CA TYR A 10 40.72 -3.94 -16.00
C TYR A 10 41.26 -3.84 -14.57
N GLU A 11 42.58 -3.80 -14.37
CA GLU A 11 43.18 -3.65 -13.03
C GLU A 11 42.86 -2.30 -12.38
N VAL A 12 42.81 -1.22 -13.16
CA VAL A 12 42.47 0.12 -12.65
C VAL A 12 40.99 0.20 -12.22
N TYR A 13 40.09 -0.48 -12.95
CA TYR A 13 38.65 -0.47 -12.62
C TYR A 13 38.31 -1.31 -11.37
N VAL A 14 39.06 -2.39 -11.12
CA VAL A 14 38.87 -3.24 -9.93
C VAL A 14 39.50 -2.60 -8.68
N ALA A 15 40.64 -1.92 -8.82
CA ALA A 15 41.29 -1.20 -7.71
C ALA A 15 40.49 0.04 -7.26
N GLU A 16 40.01 0.88 -8.20
CA GLU A 16 39.22 2.07 -7.87
C GLU A 16 37.82 1.73 -7.30
N GLY A 17 37.28 0.56 -7.65
CA GLY A 17 36.02 0.04 -7.09
C GLY A 17 36.14 -0.52 -5.67
N CYS A 18 37.29 -1.14 -5.33
CA CYS A 18 37.53 -1.67 -3.99
C CYS A 18 37.90 -0.58 -2.97
N GLU A 19 38.73 0.39 -3.32
CA GLU A 19 39.15 1.44 -2.38
C GLU A 19 38.00 2.40 -2.00
N LYS A 20 37.09 2.72 -2.94
CA LYS A 20 35.90 3.53 -2.64
C LYS A 20 34.85 2.81 -1.79
N SER A 21 34.81 1.48 -1.84
CA SER A 21 33.80 0.69 -1.09
C SER A 21 34.23 0.44 0.37
N ILE A 22 35.54 0.29 0.63
CA ILE A 22 36.08 -0.01 1.97
C ILE A 22 36.05 1.23 2.88
N GLY A 23 36.33 2.42 2.36
CA GLY A 23 36.28 3.68 3.11
C GLY A 23 34.88 4.07 3.59
N ASP A 24 33.87 3.92 2.72
CA ASP A 24 32.48 4.27 3.03
C ASP A 24 31.80 3.22 3.94
N HIS A 25 32.20 1.95 3.88
CA HIS A 25 31.66 0.92 4.77
C HIS A 25 32.12 1.10 6.23
N HIS A 26 33.32 1.61 6.48
CA HIS A 26 33.80 1.86 7.84
C HIS A 26 33.19 3.11 8.49
N HIS A 27 32.99 4.21 7.73
CA HIS A 27 32.30 5.39 8.24
C HIS A 27 30.80 5.18 8.45
N ARG A 28 30.15 4.31 7.65
CA ARG A 28 28.74 3.95 7.85
C ARG A 28 28.51 2.93 8.98
N ARG A 29 29.52 2.13 9.33
CA ARG A 29 29.45 1.18 10.46
C ARG A 29 29.47 1.85 11.83
N MET A 30 30.10 3.01 11.96
CA MET A 30 30.22 3.74 13.24
C MET A 30 29.01 4.62 13.57
N THR A 31 28.17 4.97 12.58
CA THR A 31 27.00 5.84 12.81
C THR A 31 25.69 5.08 13.11
N ASN A 32 25.66 3.76 12.88
CA ASN A 32 24.47 2.93 13.12
C ASN A 32 24.52 2.08 14.40
N ALA A 33 25.68 2.00 15.08
CA ALA A 33 25.84 1.22 16.31
C ALA A 33 25.36 1.94 17.58
N GLN A 34 24.98 3.22 17.49
CA GLN A 34 24.59 4.06 18.63
C GLN A 34 23.12 4.50 18.66
N ARG A 35 22.21 3.89 17.88
CA ARG A 35 20.75 4.00 18.13
C ARG A 35 20.28 2.89 19.08
N GLY A 36 20.98 2.76 20.20
CA GLY A 36 20.47 2.00 21.33
C GLY A 36 19.41 2.82 22.05
N ALA A 37 18.18 2.30 22.07
CA ALA A 37 17.08 2.66 22.95
C ALA A 37 16.92 4.17 23.26
N SER A 38 16.15 4.86 22.44
CA SER A 38 15.38 6.00 22.94
C SER A 38 14.60 5.52 24.18
N PRO A 39 14.54 6.27 25.29
CA PRO A 39 13.71 5.89 26.42
C PRO A 39 12.30 5.67 25.89
N GLN A 40 11.82 4.43 25.94
CA GLN A 40 10.50 4.08 25.46
C GLN A 40 9.50 4.95 26.23
N SER A 41 8.82 5.86 25.53
CA SER A 41 7.78 6.66 26.15
C SER A 41 6.79 5.71 26.82
N PRO A 42 6.43 5.89 28.10
CA PRO A 42 5.54 4.98 28.83
C PRO A 42 4.17 4.81 28.16
N SER A 43 3.79 5.74 27.29
CA SER A 43 2.63 5.67 26.41
C SER A 43 2.69 4.56 25.34
N ARG A 44 3.86 3.97 25.06
CA ARG A 44 4.01 2.86 24.10
C ARG A 44 3.62 1.50 24.66
N HIS A 45 3.33 1.41 25.95
CA HIS A 45 2.95 0.15 26.60
C HIS A 45 1.46 0.07 26.92
N ILE A 46 0.72 1.14 26.66
CA ILE A 46 -0.74 1.17 26.87
C ILE A 46 -1.39 0.35 25.78
N THR A 47 -2.03 -0.74 26.18
CA THR A 47 -2.78 -1.63 25.29
C THR A 47 -4.24 -1.22 25.21
N VAL A 48 -4.94 -1.74 24.21
CA VAL A 48 -6.39 -1.56 24.08
C VAL A 48 -7.14 -2.08 25.33
N VAL A 49 -6.62 -3.14 25.96
CA VAL A 49 -7.19 -3.70 27.22
C VAL A 49 -7.11 -2.69 28.35
N ASP A 50 -5.97 -2.01 28.52
CA ASP A 50 -5.81 -1.00 29.56
C ASP A 50 -6.80 0.17 29.39
N VAL A 51 -7.11 0.53 28.14
CA VAL A 51 -8.12 1.56 27.82
C VAL A 51 -9.52 1.12 28.22
N TYR A 52 -9.86 -0.16 28.04
CA TYR A 52 -11.15 -0.73 28.48
C TYR A 52 -11.25 -0.80 30.00
N ASP A 53 -10.18 -1.15 30.71
CA ASP A 53 -10.16 -1.17 32.18
C ASP A 53 -10.28 0.23 32.78
N LEU A 54 -9.64 1.24 32.16
CA LEU A 54 -9.83 2.65 32.49
C LEU A 54 -11.28 3.07 32.23
N ALA A 55 -11.84 2.74 31.07
CA ALA A 55 -13.22 3.06 30.72
C ALA A 55 -14.23 2.46 31.72
N ALA A 56 -14.00 1.22 32.16
CA ALA A 56 -14.82 0.56 33.16
C ALA A 56 -14.72 1.22 34.55
N SER A 57 -13.52 1.61 34.96
CA SER A 57 -13.29 2.31 36.24
C SER A 57 -13.96 3.69 36.24
N ILE A 58 -13.79 4.45 35.16
CA ILE A 58 -14.43 5.75 34.95
C ILE A 58 -15.97 5.61 34.91
N GLY A 59 -16.48 4.57 34.25
CA GLY A 59 -17.91 4.27 34.19
C GLY A 59 -18.52 4.05 35.59
N LYS A 60 -17.84 3.29 36.44
CA LYS A 60 -18.26 3.07 37.84
C LYS A 60 -18.27 4.36 38.67
N ASP A 61 -17.31 5.25 38.43
CA ASP A 61 -17.28 6.53 39.14
C ASP A 61 -18.38 7.48 38.64
N PHE A 62 -18.68 7.47 37.34
CA PHE A 62 -19.85 8.18 36.81
C PHE A 62 -21.16 7.63 37.37
N GLU A 63 -21.31 6.31 37.53
CA GLU A 63 -22.47 5.70 38.15
C GLU A 63 -22.68 6.23 39.59
N LYS A 64 -21.63 6.21 40.42
CA LYS A 64 -21.68 6.79 41.79
C LYS A 64 -22.07 8.27 41.79
N ILE A 65 -21.52 9.06 40.86
CA ILE A 65 -21.85 10.49 40.76
C ILE A 65 -23.32 10.69 40.39
N ILE A 66 -23.83 9.90 39.45
CA ILE A 66 -25.24 9.94 39.03
C ILE A 66 -26.16 9.54 40.19
N GLU A 67 -25.80 8.51 40.96
CA GLU A 67 -26.56 8.07 42.14
C GLU A 67 -26.64 9.15 43.23
N LEU A 68 -25.55 9.88 43.47
CA LEU A 68 -25.46 10.87 44.55
C LEU A 68 -25.96 12.27 44.17
N HIS A 69 -25.76 12.70 42.92
CA HIS A 69 -25.97 14.09 42.48
C HIS A 69 -26.90 14.22 41.27
N GLY A 70 -27.42 13.11 40.75
CA GLY A 70 -28.26 13.09 39.56
C GLY A 70 -27.48 13.15 38.25
N ASN A 71 -28.17 12.87 37.15
CA ASN A 71 -27.57 12.67 35.82
C ASN A 71 -26.99 13.96 35.20
N ASP A 72 -27.57 15.12 35.51
CA ASP A 72 -27.23 16.37 34.84
C ASP A 72 -25.75 16.80 35.04
N CYS A 73 -25.13 16.38 36.16
CA CYS A 73 -23.72 16.63 36.43
C CYS A 73 -22.78 15.89 35.46
N VAL A 74 -23.17 14.72 34.96
CA VAL A 74 -22.32 13.84 34.12
C VAL A 74 -22.66 14.00 32.64
N ARG A 75 -23.89 14.40 32.31
CA ARG A 75 -24.42 14.48 30.94
C ARG A 75 -23.55 15.27 29.96
N ALA A 76 -22.95 16.38 30.40
CA ALA A 76 -22.13 17.24 29.54
C ALA A 76 -20.66 16.77 29.42
N ILE A 77 -20.12 16.08 30.43
CA ILE A 77 -18.73 15.63 30.46
C ILE A 77 -18.56 14.24 29.84
N MET A 78 -19.57 13.37 29.94
CA MET A 78 -19.52 12.01 29.44
C MET A 78 -19.19 11.90 27.94
N PRO A 79 -19.75 12.72 27.02
CA PRO A 79 -19.34 12.70 25.61
C PRO A 79 -17.88 13.09 25.40
N LYS A 80 -17.33 14.00 26.21
CA LYS A 80 -15.93 14.43 26.12
C LYS A 80 -14.98 13.33 26.58
N VAL A 81 -15.34 12.63 27.66
CA VAL A 81 -14.58 11.49 28.18
C VAL A 81 -14.62 10.32 27.22
N ILE A 82 -15.78 10.03 26.59
CA ILE A 82 -15.88 9.04 25.53
C ILE A 82 -14.95 9.40 24.37
N SER A 83 -14.98 10.65 23.87
CA SER A 83 -14.06 11.05 22.79
C SER A 83 -12.59 10.97 23.18
N ALA A 84 -12.21 11.29 24.42
CA ALA A 84 -10.84 11.12 24.89
C ALA A 84 -10.42 9.64 24.93
N LEU A 85 -11.29 8.77 25.44
CA LEU A 85 -11.05 7.32 25.47
C LEU A 85 -11.02 6.71 24.06
N GLU A 86 -11.83 7.21 23.11
CA GLU A 86 -11.75 6.81 21.70
C GLU A 86 -10.43 7.21 21.04
N THR A 87 -9.93 8.41 21.34
CA THR A 87 -8.59 8.82 20.85
C THR A 87 -7.49 7.96 21.46
N LEU A 88 -7.63 7.57 22.74
CA LEU A 88 -6.66 6.71 23.41
C LEU A 88 -6.73 5.27 22.88
N GLU A 89 -7.92 4.73 22.60
CA GLU A 89 -8.11 3.42 21.95
C GLU A 89 -7.45 3.39 20.57
N SER A 90 -7.62 4.46 19.78
CA SER A 90 -6.96 4.58 18.47
C SER A 90 -5.44 4.64 18.59
N LEU A 91 -4.91 5.36 19.59
CA LEU A 91 -3.46 5.45 19.82
C LEU A 91 -2.89 4.11 20.30
N ALA A 92 -3.59 3.40 21.18
CA ALA A 92 -3.18 2.07 21.66
C ALA A 92 -3.16 1.04 20.52
N ASN A 93 -4.18 1.04 19.66
CA ASN A 93 -4.26 0.13 18.49
C ASN A 93 -3.15 0.44 17.46
N ASN A 94 -2.89 1.72 17.20
CA ASN A 94 -1.76 2.12 16.35
C ASN A 94 -0.41 1.69 16.96
N ASN A 95 -0.27 1.76 18.29
CA ASN A 95 0.94 1.33 18.96
C ASN A 95 1.18 -0.17 18.83
N GLU A 96 0.14 -0.98 19.03
CA GLU A 96 0.21 -2.43 18.89
C GLU A 96 0.64 -2.81 17.47
N ARG A 97 0.06 -2.18 16.44
CA ARG A 97 0.45 -2.37 15.05
C ARG A 97 1.90 -1.94 14.76
N GLU A 98 2.33 -0.77 15.25
CA GLU A 98 3.72 -0.33 15.12
C GLU A 98 4.68 -1.31 15.80
N ASN A 99 4.30 -1.83 16.97
CA ASN A 99 5.12 -2.76 17.73
C ASN A 99 5.23 -4.12 17.01
N GLU A 100 4.14 -4.62 16.42
CA GLU A 100 4.16 -5.78 15.54
C GLU A 100 5.10 -5.56 14.34
N GLU A 101 5.01 -4.40 13.69
CA GLU A 101 5.90 -4.05 12.57
C GLU A 101 7.37 -4.03 13.01
N ILE A 102 7.68 -3.42 14.14
CA ILE A 102 9.03 -3.41 14.73
C ILE A 102 9.53 -4.85 14.94
N VAL A 103 8.70 -5.73 15.52
CA VAL A 103 9.07 -7.14 15.73
C VAL A 103 9.33 -7.87 14.40
N THR A 104 8.53 -7.61 13.36
CA THR A 104 8.75 -8.21 12.04
C THR A 104 10.03 -7.70 11.37
N LEU A 105 10.33 -6.41 11.51
CA LEU A 105 11.55 -5.79 11.00
C LEU A 105 12.78 -6.34 11.73
N GLN A 106 12.73 -6.47 13.06
CA GLN A 106 13.80 -7.09 13.86
C GLN A 106 14.09 -8.52 13.38
N LYS A 107 13.07 -9.36 13.22
CA LYS A 107 13.22 -10.72 12.66
C LYS A 107 13.83 -10.72 11.26
N THR A 108 13.47 -9.75 10.43
CA THR A 108 14.00 -9.60 9.08
C THR A 108 15.47 -9.19 9.09
N VAL A 109 15.86 -8.26 9.97
CA VAL A 109 17.25 -7.85 10.17
C VAL A 109 18.08 -9.04 10.64
N GLU A 110 17.64 -9.76 11.68
CA GLU A 110 18.35 -10.96 12.17
C GLU A 110 18.54 -12.01 11.07
N ARG A 111 17.52 -12.21 10.21
CA ARG A 111 17.62 -13.12 9.07
C ARG A 111 18.66 -12.65 8.06
N LEU A 112 18.66 -11.36 7.71
CA LEU A 112 19.61 -10.79 6.75
C LEU A 112 21.03 -10.78 7.31
N GLU A 113 21.22 -10.54 8.61
CA GLU A 113 22.52 -10.61 9.26
C GLU A 113 23.08 -12.03 9.25
N ARG A 114 22.25 -13.05 9.53
CA ARG A 114 22.65 -14.45 9.39
C ARG A 114 23.00 -14.81 7.96
N GLU A 115 22.18 -14.42 6.99
CA GLU A 115 22.43 -14.66 5.57
C GLU A 115 23.74 -13.99 5.09
N LYS A 116 24.00 -12.77 5.56
CA LYS A 116 25.25 -12.05 5.31
C LYS A 116 26.44 -12.79 5.92
N HIS A 117 26.33 -13.26 7.16
CA HIS A 117 27.40 -14.01 7.83
C HIS A 117 27.69 -15.33 7.11
N THR A 118 26.67 -16.07 6.70
CA THR A 118 26.82 -17.31 5.91
C THR A 118 27.49 -17.04 4.57
N ARG A 119 27.09 -15.99 3.85
CA ARG A 119 27.74 -15.61 2.58
C ARG A 119 29.22 -15.27 2.77
N HIS A 120 29.56 -14.48 3.79
CA HIS A 120 30.96 -14.18 4.10
C HIS A 120 31.77 -15.46 4.40
N LEU A 121 31.20 -16.39 5.17
CA LEU A 121 31.86 -17.66 5.46
C LEU A 121 32.07 -18.51 4.20
N GLN A 122 31.10 -18.52 3.28
CA GLN A 122 31.23 -19.22 2.00
C GLN A 122 32.33 -18.60 1.13
N THR A 123 32.35 -17.27 1.01
CA THR A 123 33.41 -16.57 0.25
C THR A 123 34.79 -16.86 0.83
N ALA A 124 34.94 -16.80 2.17
CA ALA A 124 36.21 -17.11 2.82
C ALA A 124 36.66 -18.56 2.58
N LYS A 125 35.73 -19.51 2.55
CA LYS A 125 36.04 -20.91 2.21
C LYS A 125 36.49 -21.09 0.76
N PHE A 126 35.81 -20.44 -0.18
CA PHE A 126 36.21 -20.51 -1.58
C PHE A 126 37.58 -19.85 -1.81
N GLU A 127 37.90 -18.77 -1.09
CA GLU A 127 39.21 -18.15 -1.10
C GLU A 127 40.29 -19.10 -0.57
N GLU A 128 40.04 -19.77 0.56
CA GLU A 128 40.95 -20.78 1.13
C GLU A 128 41.15 -21.99 0.19
N GLU A 129 40.08 -22.47 -0.45
CA GLU A 129 40.16 -23.55 -1.46
C GLU A 129 40.98 -23.12 -2.68
N LEU A 130 40.84 -21.86 -3.11
CA LEU A 130 41.59 -21.31 -4.25
C LEU A 130 43.08 -21.17 -3.92
N ASP A 131 43.41 -20.64 -2.75
CA ASP A 131 44.78 -20.59 -2.23
C ASP A 131 45.40 -21.99 -2.15
N GLN A 132 44.64 -22.97 -1.67
CA GLN A 132 45.11 -24.36 -1.60
C GLN A 132 45.42 -24.93 -2.99
N VAL A 133 44.56 -24.67 -3.98
CA VAL A 133 44.79 -25.07 -5.38
C VAL A 133 46.03 -24.37 -5.94
N GLU A 134 46.20 -23.08 -5.70
CA GLU A 134 47.41 -22.35 -6.14
C GLU A 134 48.69 -22.93 -5.54
N GLU A 135 48.69 -23.27 -4.25
CA GLU A 135 49.84 -23.90 -3.58
C GLU A 135 50.12 -25.30 -4.12
N THR A 136 49.09 -26.07 -4.50
CA THR A 136 49.30 -27.36 -5.21
C THR A 136 49.95 -27.16 -6.57
N TYR A 137 49.48 -26.23 -7.38
CA TYR A 137 50.10 -25.94 -8.68
C TYR A 137 51.55 -25.46 -8.56
N LYS A 138 51.85 -24.62 -7.56
CA LYS A 138 53.25 -24.20 -7.30
C LYS A 138 54.14 -25.38 -6.95
N ARG A 139 53.64 -26.32 -6.13
CA ARG A 139 54.37 -27.55 -5.76
C ARG A 139 54.64 -28.41 -6.98
N ASP A 140 53.62 -28.70 -7.78
CA ASP A 140 53.73 -29.52 -8.99
C ASP A 140 54.69 -28.90 -10.01
N ILE A 141 54.63 -27.59 -10.24
CA ILE A 141 55.58 -26.87 -11.10
C ILE A 141 57.01 -27.04 -10.59
N SER A 142 57.22 -27.00 -9.27
CA SER A 142 58.55 -27.12 -8.67
C SER A 142 59.09 -28.55 -8.78
N GLU A 143 58.23 -29.56 -8.59
CA GLU A 143 58.54 -30.97 -8.77
C GLU A 143 58.87 -31.30 -10.23
N LEU A 144 58.06 -30.84 -11.19
CA LEU A 144 58.31 -30.99 -12.62
C LEU A 144 59.62 -30.33 -13.04
N ARG A 145 59.90 -29.13 -12.54
CA ARG A 145 61.20 -28.44 -12.78
C ARG A 145 62.38 -29.25 -12.24
N SER A 146 62.23 -29.84 -11.05
CA SER A 146 63.25 -30.72 -10.47
C SER A 146 63.46 -31.98 -11.33
N MET A 147 62.37 -32.63 -11.76
CA MET A 147 62.40 -33.81 -12.63
C MET A 147 63.09 -33.52 -13.97
N VAL A 148 62.76 -32.40 -14.62
CA VAL A 148 63.44 -31.96 -15.85
C VAL A 148 64.94 -31.78 -15.61
N LYS A 149 65.32 -31.14 -14.49
CA LYS A 149 66.74 -30.96 -14.15
C LYS A 149 67.48 -32.29 -13.97
N THR A 150 66.86 -33.26 -13.29
CA THR A 150 67.41 -34.61 -13.12
C THR A 150 67.54 -35.32 -14.47
N LEU A 151 66.48 -35.36 -15.27
CA LEU A 151 66.50 -36.00 -16.61
C LEU A 151 67.53 -35.35 -17.55
N MET A 152 67.67 -34.02 -17.52
CA MET A 152 68.71 -33.33 -18.30
C MET A 152 70.11 -33.73 -17.86
N SER A 153 70.33 -33.91 -16.55
CA SER A 153 71.62 -34.38 -16.04
C SER A 153 71.92 -35.82 -16.46
N GLU A 154 70.92 -36.71 -16.40
CA GLU A 154 71.04 -38.10 -16.84
C GLU A 154 71.27 -38.20 -18.35
N ASN A 155 70.51 -37.48 -19.18
CA ASN A 155 70.71 -37.44 -20.63
C ASN A 155 72.10 -36.93 -21.00
N LYS A 156 72.61 -35.92 -20.27
CA LYS A 156 73.98 -35.45 -20.45
C LYS A 156 75.00 -36.55 -20.14
N THR A 157 74.82 -37.28 -19.04
CA THR A 157 75.70 -38.42 -18.68
C THR A 157 75.62 -39.57 -19.68
N LEU A 158 74.42 -39.94 -20.16
CA LEU A 158 74.22 -40.97 -21.16
C LEU A 158 74.82 -40.55 -22.51
N SER A 159 74.62 -39.32 -22.93
CA SER A 159 75.20 -38.77 -24.17
C SER A 159 76.73 -38.79 -24.13
N THR A 160 77.36 -38.43 -23.00
CA THR A 160 78.82 -38.60 -22.83
C THR A 160 79.28 -40.05 -22.84
N THR A 161 78.44 -40.98 -22.40
CA THR A 161 78.74 -42.41 -22.38
C THR A 161 78.55 -43.04 -23.77
N VAL A 162 77.58 -42.58 -24.57
CA VAL A 162 77.34 -43.04 -25.94
C VAL A 162 78.41 -42.52 -26.90
N SER A 163 78.89 -41.27 -26.73
CA SER A 163 79.98 -40.72 -27.53
C SER A 163 81.33 -41.42 -27.35
N SER A 164 81.50 -42.30 -26.34
CA SER A 164 82.76 -42.99 -26.06
C SER A 164 82.84 -44.45 -26.55
N LEU A 165 81.83 -44.96 -27.27
CA LEU A 165 81.88 -46.32 -27.86
C LEU A 165 82.35 -46.32 -29.33
N PRO A 166 83.31 -47.20 -29.74
CA PRO A 166 83.67 -47.41 -31.14
C PRO A 166 82.74 -48.42 -31.85
N SER A 167 82.59 -48.23 -33.17
CA SER A 167 81.66 -48.96 -34.06
C SER A 167 82.40 -50.03 -34.88
N THR A 168 81.87 -51.26 -34.93
CA THR A 168 82.36 -52.33 -35.83
C THR A 168 81.22 -53.05 -36.53
N ALA A 169 81.50 -53.41 -37.78
CA ALA A 169 80.59 -53.85 -38.83
C ALA A 169 80.40 -55.39 -38.92
N ASP A 170 79.43 -55.73 -39.78
CA ASP A 170 79.26 -56.93 -40.61
C ASP A 170 78.32 -58.09 -40.19
N SER A 171 77.79 -58.69 -41.25
CA SER A 171 76.47 -59.31 -41.49
C SER A 171 76.35 -60.82 -41.22
N PRO A 172 75.14 -61.34 -40.89
CA PRO A 172 74.75 -62.72 -41.23
C PRO A 172 73.36 -62.81 -41.90
N THR A 173 73.23 -62.43 -43.18
CA THR A 173 71.95 -62.10 -43.88
C THR A 173 70.79 -63.11 -43.81
N THR A 174 70.98 -64.42 -43.59
CA THR A 174 69.84 -65.39 -43.65
C THR A 174 69.34 -65.90 -42.29
N MET A 175 70.18 -65.89 -41.25
CA MET A 175 69.72 -65.95 -39.85
C MET A 175 69.27 -64.57 -39.38
N ALA A 176 69.94 -63.51 -39.83
CA ALA A 176 69.54 -62.13 -39.59
C ALA A 176 68.15 -61.84 -40.16
N MET A 177 67.76 -62.36 -41.34
CA MET A 177 66.38 -62.18 -41.83
C MET A 177 65.33 -62.83 -40.92
N ARG A 178 65.57 -64.04 -40.38
CA ARG A 178 64.65 -64.66 -39.41
C ARG A 178 64.66 -63.94 -38.05
N GLU A 179 65.82 -63.44 -37.64
CA GLU A 179 65.97 -62.65 -36.42
C GLU A 179 65.33 -61.25 -36.58
N GLU A 180 65.34 -60.71 -37.80
CA GLU A 180 64.72 -59.45 -38.20
C GLU A 180 63.19 -59.60 -38.32
N ASP A 181 62.69 -60.73 -38.81
CA ASP A 181 61.26 -61.04 -38.79
C ASP A 181 60.76 -61.29 -37.35
N VAL A 182 61.57 -61.94 -36.50
CA VAL A 182 61.29 -62.05 -35.06
C VAL A 182 61.33 -60.68 -34.38
N ARG A 183 62.29 -59.79 -34.73
CA ARG A 183 62.30 -58.39 -34.26
C ARG A 183 61.05 -57.64 -34.70
N ARG A 184 60.64 -57.74 -35.97
CA ARG A 184 59.39 -57.14 -36.47
C ARG A 184 58.16 -57.65 -35.71
N LEU A 185 58.13 -58.94 -35.35
CA LEU A 185 57.06 -59.51 -34.52
C LEU A 185 57.07 -58.95 -33.09
N PHE A 186 58.25 -58.77 -32.49
CA PHE A 186 58.38 -58.10 -31.19
C PHE A 186 57.96 -56.63 -31.26
N GLU A 187 58.33 -55.90 -32.31
CA GLU A 187 57.89 -54.52 -32.56
C GLU A 187 56.38 -54.44 -32.76
N LEU A 188 55.79 -55.32 -33.58
CA LEU A 188 54.33 -55.41 -33.75
C LEU A 188 53.61 -55.73 -32.44
N LYS A 189 54.19 -56.63 -31.62
CA LYS A 189 53.64 -56.95 -30.30
C LYS A 189 53.73 -55.77 -29.35
N GLU A 190 54.84 -55.04 -29.35
CA GLU A 190 55.03 -53.84 -28.54
C GLU A 190 54.07 -52.73 -28.98
N MET A 191 53.94 -52.50 -30.28
CA MET A 191 52.98 -51.54 -30.84
C MET A 191 51.54 -51.93 -30.54
N SER A 192 51.19 -53.22 -30.64
CA SER A 192 49.88 -53.73 -30.25
C SER A 192 49.61 -53.53 -28.75
N HIS A 193 50.63 -53.74 -27.90
CA HIS A 193 50.51 -53.48 -26.47
C HIS A 193 50.33 -51.99 -26.19
N LYS A 194 51.09 -51.11 -26.85
CA LYS A 194 50.95 -49.65 -26.77
C LYS A 194 49.55 -49.20 -27.17
N GLN A 195 49.04 -49.68 -28.31
CA GLN A 195 47.69 -49.40 -28.77
C GLN A 195 46.63 -49.90 -27.78
N LYS A 196 46.84 -51.06 -27.16
CA LYS A 196 45.92 -51.59 -26.13
C LYS A 196 45.89 -50.71 -24.88
N GLU A 197 47.03 -50.22 -24.42
CA GLU A 197 47.10 -49.29 -23.29
C GLU A 197 46.51 -47.92 -23.64
N GLU A 198 46.73 -47.43 -24.87
CA GLU A 198 46.12 -46.20 -25.37
C GLU A 198 44.59 -46.31 -25.45
N ILE A 199 44.06 -47.45 -25.92
CA ILE A 199 42.61 -47.71 -25.92
C ILE A 199 42.05 -47.68 -24.49
N LYS A 200 42.75 -48.28 -23.50
CA LYS A 200 42.30 -48.24 -22.10
C LYS A 200 42.32 -46.83 -21.53
N ALA A 201 43.35 -46.04 -21.84
CA ALA A 201 43.43 -44.65 -21.41
C ALA A 201 42.26 -43.84 -21.99
N LEU A 202 42.01 -43.96 -23.30
CA LEU A 202 40.87 -43.32 -23.96
C LEU A 202 39.52 -43.79 -23.40
N GLN A 203 39.39 -45.07 -23.05
CA GLN A 203 38.18 -45.59 -22.40
C GLN A 203 37.96 -44.96 -21.02
N HIS A 204 39.01 -44.85 -20.21
CA HIS A 204 38.94 -44.17 -18.91
C HIS A 204 38.54 -42.70 -19.08
N ASP A 205 39.13 -41.99 -20.04
CA ASP A 205 38.77 -40.59 -20.31
C ASP A 205 37.30 -40.45 -20.73
N VAL A 206 36.79 -41.35 -21.57
CA VAL A 206 35.37 -41.39 -21.97
C VAL A 206 34.45 -41.62 -20.77
N GLU A 207 34.80 -42.54 -19.87
CA GLU A 207 34.04 -42.79 -18.65
C GLU A 207 34.05 -41.58 -17.71
N GLN A 208 35.20 -40.90 -17.60
CA GLN A 208 35.32 -39.66 -16.83
C GLN A 208 34.44 -38.55 -17.42
N TYR A 209 34.52 -38.30 -18.74
CA TYR A 209 33.67 -37.30 -19.39
C TYR A 209 32.18 -37.65 -19.28
N ALA A 210 31.81 -38.93 -19.31
CA ALA A 210 30.42 -39.35 -19.09
C ALA A 210 29.93 -38.97 -17.70
N CYS A 211 30.74 -39.19 -16.65
CA CYS A 211 30.43 -38.78 -15.29
C CYS A 211 30.32 -37.25 -15.15
N GLU A 212 31.22 -36.49 -15.79
CA GLU A 212 31.16 -35.03 -15.81
C GLU A 212 29.89 -34.51 -16.48
N VAL A 213 29.50 -35.10 -17.61
CA VAL A 213 28.25 -34.77 -18.30
C VAL A 213 27.03 -35.05 -17.41
N GLU A 214 26.99 -36.18 -16.71
CA GLU A 214 25.89 -36.50 -15.79
C GLU A 214 25.81 -35.50 -14.61
N ASN A 215 26.96 -35.10 -14.05
CA ASN A 215 27.03 -34.09 -13.00
C ASN A 215 26.56 -32.71 -13.47
N LEU A 216 26.94 -32.32 -14.69
CA LEU A 216 26.47 -31.08 -15.32
C LEU A 216 24.97 -31.13 -15.61
N GLN A 217 24.45 -32.25 -16.11
CA GLN A 217 23.01 -32.46 -16.33
C GLN A 217 22.22 -32.32 -15.04
N ASN A 218 22.68 -32.96 -13.95
CA ASN A 218 22.07 -32.82 -12.62
C ASN A 218 22.07 -31.37 -12.11
N SER A 219 23.14 -30.62 -12.39
CA SER A 219 23.25 -29.21 -12.01
C SER A 219 22.28 -28.33 -12.82
N ILE A 220 22.15 -28.59 -14.13
CA ILE A 220 21.19 -27.94 -15.02
C ILE A 220 19.75 -28.21 -14.55
N GLU A 221 19.41 -29.45 -14.20
CA GLU A 221 18.07 -29.78 -13.69
C GLU A 221 17.74 -29.04 -12.39
N LYS A 222 18.69 -28.93 -11.46
CA LYS A 222 18.53 -28.14 -10.23
C LYS A 222 18.25 -26.67 -10.56
N LEU A 223 19.01 -26.08 -11.50
CA LEU A 223 18.81 -24.70 -11.94
C LEU A 223 17.45 -24.49 -12.61
N ILE A 224 16.98 -25.45 -13.43
CA ILE A 224 15.65 -25.41 -14.04
C ILE A 224 14.57 -25.38 -12.95
N ARG A 225 14.63 -26.27 -11.95
CA ARG A 225 13.66 -26.30 -10.84
C ARG A 225 13.65 -24.99 -10.04
N GLN A 226 14.83 -24.43 -9.76
CA GLN A 226 14.95 -23.13 -9.09
C GLN A 226 14.35 -22.00 -9.93
N ASN A 227 14.59 -21.99 -11.24
CA ASN A 227 14.05 -20.98 -12.14
C ASN A 227 12.51 -21.06 -12.22
N GLU A 228 11.95 -22.26 -12.31
CA GLU A 228 10.50 -22.44 -12.23
C GLU A 228 9.89 -21.92 -10.92
N GLU A 229 10.55 -22.18 -9.79
CA GLU A 229 10.13 -21.66 -8.49
C GLU A 229 10.18 -20.13 -8.44
N LEU A 230 11.25 -19.53 -8.97
CA LEU A 230 11.39 -18.08 -9.09
C LEU A 230 10.31 -17.47 -10.00
N LEU A 231 9.98 -18.12 -11.12
CA LEU A 231 8.88 -17.69 -12.00
C LEU A 231 7.53 -17.74 -11.27
N ARG A 232 7.25 -18.82 -10.51
CA ARG A 232 6.03 -18.91 -9.68
C ARG A 232 5.97 -17.81 -8.61
N LYS A 233 7.08 -17.56 -7.92
CA LYS A 233 7.19 -16.48 -6.92
C LYS A 233 6.99 -15.11 -7.54
N ASN A 234 7.60 -14.85 -8.69
CA ASN A 234 7.45 -13.60 -9.43
C ASN A 234 5.99 -13.38 -9.86
N ALA A 235 5.34 -14.41 -10.43
CA ALA A 235 3.91 -14.33 -10.78
C ALA A 235 3.02 -14.03 -9.56
N SER A 236 3.29 -14.65 -8.42
CA SER A 236 2.58 -14.37 -7.16
C SER A 236 2.79 -12.94 -6.68
N LEU A 237 4.04 -12.46 -6.66
CA LEU A 237 4.37 -11.08 -6.27
C LEU A 237 3.74 -10.07 -7.22
N GLN A 238 3.73 -10.34 -8.52
CA GLN A 238 3.10 -9.48 -9.51
C GLN A 238 1.57 -9.41 -9.29
N LYS A 239 0.93 -10.53 -8.92
CA LYS A 239 -0.50 -10.56 -8.56
C LYS A 239 -0.76 -9.73 -7.29
N GLN A 240 0.07 -9.88 -6.26
CA GLN A 240 -0.02 -9.07 -5.04
C GLN A 240 0.17 -7.57 -5.33
N GLY A 241 1.15 -7.22 -6.19
CA GLY A 241 1.36 -5.86 -6.65
C GLY A 241 0.15 -5.27 -7.36
N ARG A 242 -0.53 -6.03 -8.23
CA ARG A 242 -1.79 -5.60 -8.87
C ARG A 242 -2.90 -5.36 -7.86
N MET A 243 -3.10 -6.27 -6.89
CA MET A 243 -4.10 -6.11 -5.83
C MET A 243 -3.86 -4.82 -5.02
N ILE A 244 -2.61 -4.56 -4.61
CA ILE A 244 -2.27 -3.35 -3.85
C ILE A 244 -2.53 -2.08 -4.66
N VAL A 245 -2.24 -2.11 -5.97
CA VAL A 245 -2.52 -0.97 -6.86
C VAL A 245 -4.03 -0.74 -6.97
N GLU A 246 -4.83 -1.80 -7.12
CA GLU A 246 -6.31 -1.71 -7.15
C GLU A 246 -6.87 -1.16 -5.84
N GLU A 247 -6.40 -1.66 -4.69
CA GLU A 247 -6.78 -1.16 -3.36
C GLU A 247 -6.40 0.32 -3.18
N LYS A 248 -5.19 0.70 -3.60
CA LYS A 248 -4.75 2.11 -3.59
C LYS A 248 -5.66 2.98 -4.44
N MET A 249 -6.02 2.54 -5.65
CA MET A 249 -6.92 3.28 -6.54
C MET A 249 -8.32 3.44 -5.94
N GLU A 250 -8.83 2.41 -5.27
CA GLU A 250 -10.12 2.45 -4.56
C GLU A 250 -10.09 3.45 -3.40
N ILE A 251 -9.02 3.47 -2.62
CA ILE A 251 -8.84 4.43 -1.51
C ILE A 251 -8.78 5.87 -2.05
N ILE A 252 -8.03 6.10 -3.15
CA ILE A 252 -7.95 7.42 -3.79
C ILE A 252 -9.33 7.88 -4.24
N ARG A 253 -10.11 7.04 -4.94
CA ARG A 253 -11.47 7.38 -5.37
C ARG A 253 -12.39 7.72 -4.19
N ARG A 254 -12.28 6.99 -3.07
CA ARG A 254 -13.03 7.31 -1.85
C ARG A 254 -12.61 8.64 -1.24
N LEU A 255 -11.31 8.92 -1.22
CA LEU A 255 -10.76 10.17 -0.71
C LEU A 255 -11.27 11.35 -1.55
N GLU A 256 -11.16 11.27 -2.88
CA GLU A 256 -11.67 12.28 -3.82
C GLU A 256 -13.16 12.57 -3.58
N LYS A 257 -13.99 11.52 -3.47
CA LYS A 257 -15.42 11.69 -3.16
C LYS A 257 -15.65 12.41 -1.83
N THR A 258 -14.88 12.10 -0.78
CA THR A 258 -15.00 12.80 0.51
C THR A 258 -14.48 14.24 0.45
N GLU A 259 -13.48 14.52 -0.38
CA GLU A 259 -12.95 15.86 -0.58
C GLU A 259 -13.96 16.75 -1.32
N GLU A 260 -14.59 16.24 -2.37
CA GLU A 260 -15.69 16.90 -3.07
C GLU A 260 -16.85 17.22 -2.13
N ALA A 261 -17.27 16.26 -1.29
CA ALA A 261 -18.31 16.48 -0.30
C ALA A 261 -17.92 17.56 0.73
N ASN A 262 -16.67 17.58 1.18
CA ASN A 262 -16.16 18.64 2.06
C ASN A 262 -16.16 20.01 1.39
N ILE A 263 -15.79 20.10 0.11
CA ILE A 263 -15.85 21.35 -0.67
C ILE A 263 -17.30 21.83 -0.76
N GLN A 264 -18.26 20.94 -1.03
CA GLN A 264 -19.68 21.30 -1.07
C GLN A 264 -20.20 21.81 0.29
N LEU A 265 -19.86 21.13 1.40
CA LEU A 265 -20.23 21.57 2.74
C LEU A 265 -19.63 22.94 3.10
N ARG A 266 -18.38 23.19 2.70
CA ARG A 266 -17.74 24.50 2.92
C ARG A 266 -18.43 25.62 2.14
N ARG A 267 -18.88 25.35 0.91
CA ARG A 267 -19.67 26.31 0.12
C ARG A 267 -21.01 26.61 0.80
N LEU A 268 -21.75 25.57 1.19
CA LEU A 268 -23.01 25.73 1.90
C LEU A 268 -22.85 26.50 3.21
N LEU A 269 -21.80 26.19 3.99
CA LEU A 269 -21.50 26.92 5.21
C LEU A 269 -21.26 28.41 4.93
N SER A 270 -20.46 28.72 3.91
CA SER A 270 -20.21 30.10 3.47
C SER A 270 -21.50 30.81 3.04
N ASP A 271 -22.39 30.13 2.31
CA ASP A 271 -23.67 30.71 1.88
C ASP A 271 -24.59 30.95 3.08
N THR A 272 -24.64 30.02 4.04
CA THR A 272 -25.40 30.21 5.29
C THR A 272 -24.83 31.32 6.15
N ASP A 273 -23.50 31.44 6.26
CA ASP A 273 -22.85 32.54 6.99
C ASP A 273 -23.16 33.89 6.34
N ARG A 274 -23.25 33.94 5.01
CA ARG A 274 -23.67 35.14 4.28
C ARG A 274 -25.12 35.50 4.60
N ALA A 275 -26.04 34.54 4.50
CA ALA A 275 -27.45 34.76 4.83
C ALA A 275 -27.65 35.21 6.28
N CYS A 276 -26.90 34.65 7.23
CA CYS A 276 -26.90 35.08 8.62
C CYS A 276 -26.44 36.53 8.79
N LYS A 277 -25.38 36.95 8.09
CA LYS A 277 -24.90 38.34 8.11
C LYS A 277 -25.92 39.30 7.49
N ASP A 278 -26.53 38.93 6.37
CA ASP A 278 -27.55 39.74 5.70
C ASP A 278 -28.79 39.91 6.59
N LEU A 279 -29.23 38.84 7.27
CA LEU A 279 -30.34 38.90 8.22
C LEU A 279 -29.99 39.76 9.45
N GLN A 280 -28.75 39.68 9.96
CA GLN A 280 -28.29 40.53 11.05
C GLN A 280 -28.26 42.01 10.65
N GLN A 281 -27.81 42.32 9.43
CA GLN A 281 -27.85 43.68 8.89
C GLN A 281 -29.29 44.17 8.71
N ALA A 282 -30.18 43.33 8.16
CA ALA A 282 -31.60 43.67 8.02
C ALA A 282 -32.27 43.92 9.37
N ASN A 283 -31.98 43.12 10.40
CA ASN A 283 -32.45 43.33 11.76
C ASN A 283 -31.88 44.61 12.37
N GLN A 284 -30.61 44.94 12.11
CA GLN A 284 -30.00 46.19 12.59
C GLN A 284 -30.65 47.41 11.93
N VAL A 285 -30.87 47.37 10.61
CA VAL A 285 -31.59 48.42 9.87
C VAL A 285 -33.05 48.52 10.34
N GLY A 286 -33.71 47.39 10.56
CA GLY A 286 -35.08 47.34 11.11
C GLY A 286 -35.17 47.90 12.52
N PHE A 287 -34.17 47.62 13.38
CA PHE A 287 -34.09 48.20 14.71
C PHE A 287 -33.85 49.71 14.67
N ILE A 288 -32.96 50.19 13.79
CA ILE A 288 -32.74 51.63 13.58
C ILE A 288 -34.02 52.31 13.07
N PHE A 289 -34.71 51.70 12.11
CA PHE A 289 -35.96 52.21 11.57
C PHE A 289 -37.09 52.22 12.61
N LEU A 290 -37.22 51.17 13.41
CA LEU A 290 -38.19 51.11 14.51
C LEU A 290 -37.86 52.15 15.58
N ASN A 291 -36.59 52.31 15.93
CA ASN A 291 -36.15 53.34 16.87
C ASN A 291 -36.41 54.75 16.32
N PHE A 292 -36.21 54.97 15.01
CA PHE A 292 -36.57 56.22 14.34
C PHE A 292 -38.08 56.49 14.39
N ILE A 293 -38.93 55.49 14.12
CA ILE A 293 -40.39 55.62 14.28
C ILE A 293 -40.77 55.92 15.74
N VAL A 294 -40.19 55.22 16.71
CA VAL A 294 -40.45 55.44 18.13
C VAL A 294 -39.98 56.83 18.58
N PHE A 295 -38.86 57.32 18.06
CA PHE A 295 -38.35 58.66 18.33
C PHE A 295 -39.21 59.75 17.66
N CYS A 296 -39.77 59.49 16.48
CA CYS A 296 -40.75 60.36 15.83
C CYS A 296 -42.15 60.30 16.47
N GLN A 297 -42.52 59.18 17.13
CA GLN A 297 -43.76 59.06 17.92
C GLN A 297 -43.74 59.84 19.23
N ALA A 298 -42.59 60.39 19.64
CA ALA A 298 -42.50 61.14 20.89
C ALA A 298 -43.06 62.57 20.80
N ASP A 299 -43.19 63.19 19.61
CA ASP A 299 -43.62 64.60 19.53
C ASP A 299 -44.55 65.00 18.36
N ASP A 300 -44.99 64.09 17.47
CA ASP A 300 -46.01 64.45 16.45
C ASP A 300 -46.80 63.21 15.97
N GLU A 301 -47.68 62.68 16.81
CA GLU A 301 -48.67 61.70 16.35
C GLU A 301 -49.85 62.47 15.70
N PRO A 302 -50.11 62.32 14.37
CA PRO A 302 -51.22 63.00 13.72
C PRO A 302 -52.53 62.41 14.24
N ARG A 303 -53.16 63.12 15.19
CA ARG A 303 -54.46 62.77 15.74
C ARG A 303 -55.54 63.19 14.76
N PHE A 304 -55.86 62.32 13.81
CA PHE A 304 -57.06 62.49 13.00
C PHE A 304 -58.27 62.48 13.92
N THR A 305 -59.09 63.52 13.83
CA THR A 305 -60.39 63.54 14.49
C THR A 305 -61.28 62.47 13.87
N LEU A 306 -62.24 61.95 14.66
CA LEU A 306 -63.24 61.00 14.16
C LEU A 306 -64.03 61.55 12.95
N ALA A 307 -64.07 62.87 12.79
CA ALA A 307 -64.66 63.54 11.63
C ALA A 307 -63.77 63.38 10.38
N GLU A 308 -62.49 63.71 10.47
CA GLU A 308 -61.53 63.56 9.37
C GLU A 308 -61.41 62.10 8.91
N LEU A 309 -61.41 61.15 9.85
CA LEU A 309 -61.37 59.73 9.49
C LEU A 309 -62.63 59.29 8.73
N ARG A 310 -63.80 59.81 9.10
CA ARG A 310 -65.05 59.54 8.37
C ARG A 310 -65.03 60.17 6.98
N GLU A 311 -64.50 61.38 6.87
CA GLU A 311 -64.38 62.11 5.61
C GLU A 311 -63.43 61.37 4.64
N VAL A 312 -62.26 60.97 5.11
CA VAL A 312 -61.30 60.17 4.32
C VAL A 312 -61.87 58.80 3.94
N LEU A 313 -62.63 58.14 4.82
CA LEU A 313 -63.29 56.88 4.49
C LEU A 313 -64.41 57.07 3.46
N GLN A 314 -65.14 58.19 3.52
CA GLN A 314 -66.18 58.52 2.56
C GLN A 314 -65.58 58.87 1.19
N GLU A 315 -64.51 59.67 1.16
CA GLU A 315 -63.73 59.95 -0.05
C GLU A 315 -63.15 58.67 -0.65
N LYS A 316 -62.55 57.81 0.17
CA LYS A 316 -62.06 56.49 -0.27
C LYS A 316 -63.18 55.66 -0.90
N ASN A 317 -64.37 55.64 -0.32
CA ASN A 317 -65.49 54.87 -0.87
C ASN A 317 -65.99 55.45 -2.20
N VAL A 318 -66.04 56.78 -2.33
CA VAL A 318 -66.36 57.47 -3.59
C VAL A 318 -65.31 57.18 -4.66
N LEU A 319 -64.02 57.29 -4.32
CA LEU A 319 -62.90 56.97 -5.20
C LEU A 319 -62.90 55.50 -5.59
N LYS A 320 -63.23 54.59 -4.68
CA LYS A 320 -63.37 53.16 -4.99
C LYS A 320 -64.52 52.92 -6.00
N GLY A 321 -65.65 53.60 -5.85
CA GLY A 321 -66.72 53.57 -6.85
C GLY A 321 -66.24 54.09 -8.21
N ARG A 322 -65.52 55.21 -8.22
CA ARG A 322 -64.95 55.81 -9.44
C ARG A 322 -63.92 54.88 -10.12
N VAL A 323 -63.09 54.20 -9.33
CA VAL A 323 -62.13 53.22 -9.85
C VAL A 323 -62.86 52.03 -10.45
N MET A 324 -63.94 51.54 -9.83
CA MET A 324 -64.74 50.47 -10.41
C MET A 324 -65.41 50.88 -11.72
N GLU A 325 -65.96 52.10 -11.82
CA GLU A 325 -66.50 52.65 -13.07
C GLU A 325 -65.42 52.74 -14.15
N LEU A 326 -64.24 53.28 -13.80
CA LEU A 326 -63.11 53.40 -14.73
C LEU A 326 -62.54 52.03 -15.15
N GLU A 327 -62.50 51.05 -14.24
CA GLU A 327 -62.11 49.68 -14.55
C GLU A 327 -63.13 49.02 -15.50
N GLU A 328 -64.45 49.24 -15.31
CA GLU A 328 -65.49 48.76 -16.22
C GLU A 328 -65.40 49.41 -17.62
N GLU A 329 -65.15 50.72 -17.69
CA GLU A 329 -64.90 51.43 -18.95
C GLU A 329 -63.62 50.91 -19.64
N LEU A 330 -62.55 50.65 -18.87
CA LEU A 330 -61.29 50.11 -19.40
C LEU A 330 -61.47 48.67 -19.90
N GLU A 331 -62.25 47.84 -19.20
CA GLU A 331 -62.59 46.48 -19.62
C GLU A 331 -63.42 46.48 -20.92
N ASN A 332 -64.35 47.43 -21.06
CA ASN A 332 -65.15 47.62 -22.27
C ASN A 332 -64.35 48.16 -23.46
N LEU A 333 -63.27 48.92 -23.20
CA LEU A 333 -62.39 49.49 -24.22
C LEU A 333 -61.17 48.63 -24.55
N ARG A 334 -60.91 47.54 -23.79
CA ARG A 334 -59.78 46.64 -24.05
C ARG A 334 -60.07 45.78 -25.29
N PRO A 335 -59.41 46.01 -26.44
CA PRO A 335 -59.62 45.18 -27.62
C PRO A 335 -58.90 43.84 -27.38
N GLY A 336 -59.63 42.73 -27.40
CA GLY A 336 -59.02 41.41 -27.56
C GLY A 336 -59.24 40.35 -26.48
N ARG A 337 -60.34 40.40 -25.70
CA ARG A 337 -60.74 39.26 -24.83
C ARG A 337 -61.99 38.50 -25.28
N LYS A 338 -62.66 38.91 -26.37
CA LYS A 338 -63.85 38.20 -26.92
C LYS A 338 -63.58 37.27 -28.11
N GLU A 339 -62.32 37.09 -28.54
CA GLU A 339 -61.99 36.23 -29.70
C GLU A 339 -60.98 35.10 -29.43
N ARG A 340 -60.46 34.93 -28.20
CA ARG A 340 -59.46 33.89 -27.89
C ARG A 340 -59.99 32.73 -27.06
N GLU A 341 -61.23 32.30 -27.31
CA GLU A 341 -61.76 31.05 -26.76
C GLU A 341 -62.23 30.08 -27.86
N ARG A 342 -61.89 30.32 -29.15
CA ARG A 342 -62.40 29.48 -30.26
C ARG A 342 -61.39 28.81 -31.19
N ASP A 343 -60.10 29.13 -31.16
CA ASP A 343 -59.15 28.57 -32.13
C ASP A 343 -57.96 27.87 -31.45
N ASP A 344 -58.25 26.84 -30.65
CA ASP A 344 -57.24 25.88 -30.16
C ASP A 344 -57.53 24.48 -30.74
N PHE A 345 -57.80 24.43 -32.05
CA PHE A 345 -57.99 23.19 -32.79
C PHE A 345 -57.38 23.30 -34.21
N LEU A 346 -56.40 22.41 -34.46
CA LEU A 346 -56.03 21.81 -35.76
C LEU A 346 -54.97 22.51 -36.66
N ILE A 347 -53.72 22.03 -36.54
CA ILE A 347 -52.91 21.27 -37.53
C ILE A 347 -52.56 21.89 -38.92
N ASP A 348 -51.25 21.78 -39.23
CA ASP A 348 -50.50 21.67 -40.51
C ASP A 348 -50.33 22.83 -41.50
N GLU A 349 -49.09 23.33 -41.67
CA GLU A 349 -48.17 23.01 -42.80
C GLU A 349 -46.85 23.86 -42.73
N PRO A 350 -45.76 23.45 -43.43
CA PRO A 350 -44.37 23.65 -42.99
C PRO A 350 -43.63 24.80 -43.68
N ILE A 351 -42.77 25.52 -42.93
CA ILE A 351 -41.77 26.44 -43.51
C ILE A 351 -40.41 26.27 -42.82
N LYS A 352 -39.53 25.59 -43.56
CA LYS A 352 -38.07 25.76 -43.76
C LYS A 352 -37.19 26.25 -42.60
N ALA A 353 -36.32 25.33 -42.20
CA ALA A 353 -35.01 25.44 -41.56
C ALA A 353 -34.42 26.85 -41.41
N ASP A 354 -34.30 27.27 -40.15
CA ASP A 354 -33.25 28.17 -39.68
C ASP A 354 -32.51 27.47 -38.52
N ASP A 355 -31.32 26.97 -38.82
CA ASP A 355 -30.41 26.30 -37.88
C ASP A 355 -29.80 27.36 -36.95
N SER A 356 -30.47 27.69 -35.84
CA SER A 356 -29.86 28.45 -34.72
C SER A 356 -30.68 28.43 -33.41
N ALA A 357 -31.22 27.28 -33.00
CA ALA A 357 -31.74 27.12 -31.64
C ALA A 357 -31.20 25.84 -31.00
N GLU A 358 -30.22 26.02 -30.13
CA GLU A 358 -29.59 24.99 -29.31
C GLU A 358 -30.64 24.35 -28.38
N MET A 359 -31.05 23.12 -28.70
CA MET A 359 -32.02 22.36 -27.92
C MET A 359 -31.34 21.84 -26.65
N LEU A 360 -31.65 22.47 -25.50
CA LEU A 360 -31.15 22.05 -24.19
C LEU A 360 -31.73 20.68 -23.80
N VAL A 361 -30.93 19.62 -24.01
CA VAL A 361 -31.23 18.28 -23.53
C VAL A 361 -30.91 18.22 -22.03
N TYR A 362 -31.95 18.17 -21.19
CA TYR A 362 -31.78 17.83 -19.78
C TYR A 362 -31.41 16.34 -19.66
N GLY A 363 -30.19 16.09 -19.17
CA GLY A 363 -29.70 14.73 -18.90
C GLY A 363 -30.52 14.02 -17.80
N PRO A 364 -30.37 12.69 -17.68
CA PRO A 364 -31.12 11.90 -16.71
C PRO A 364 -30.90 12.42 -15.28
N LEU A 365 -32.01 12.63 -14.58
CA LEU A 365 -32.06 13.18 -13.22
C LEU A 365 -31.06 12.43 -12.31
N PRO A 366 -30.15 13.13 -11.61
CA PRO A 366 -29.17 12.48 -10.74
C PRO A 366 -29.88 11.58 -9.73
N ARG A 367 -29.62 10.27 -9.79
CA ARG A 367 -30.10 9.35 -8.76
C ARG A 367 -29.51 9.76 -7.42
N GLU A 368 -30.36 9.79 -6.40
CA GLU A 368 -29.91 10.07 -5.06
C GLU A 368 -28.77 9.10 -4.68
N PRO A 369 -27.69 9.60 -4.05
CA PRO A 369 -26.57 8.76 -3.68
C PRO A 369 -27.05 7.59 -2.81
N ASP A 370 -26.57 6.38 -3.10
CA ASP A 370 -26.96 5.13 -2.42
C ASP A 370 -26.82 5.21 -0.88
N GLU A 371 -25.97 6.11 -0.38
CA GLU A 371 -25.78 6.42 1.04
C GLU A 371 -27.03 7.05 1.69
N LYS A 372 -27.85 7.80 0.94
CA LYS A 372 -29.16 8.32 1.40
C LYS A 372 -30.27 7.28 1.31
N LEU A 373 -30.20 6.38 0.31
CA LEU A 373 -31.13 5.26 0.18
C LEU A 373 -30.92 4.20 1.27
N TYR A 374 -29.67 4.00 1.73
CA TYR A 374 -29.32 3.00 2.73
C TYR A 374 -28.41 3.55 3.85
N PRO A 375 -28.88 4.49 4.70
CA PRO A 375 -28.06 5.11 5.75
C PRO A 375 -27.43 4.12 6.73
N TRP A 376 -28.11 3.01 7.02
CA TRP A 376 -27.63 1.95 7.92
C TRP A 376 -26.43 1.16 7.37
N LYS A 377 -26.14 1.24 6.07
CA LYS A 377 -25.04 0.53 5.43
C LYS A 377 -23.69 1.24 5.59
N TYR A 378 -23.71 2.54 5.89
CA TYR A 378 -22.53 3.42 5.93
C TYR A 378 -22.30 4.11 7.29
N GLU A 379 -23.08 3.75 8.31
CA GLU A 379 -22.85 4.21 9.68
C GLU A 379 -21.46 3.73 10.15
N ARG A 380 -20.62 4.66 10.66
CA ARG A 380 -19.35 4.25 11.29
C ARG A 380 -19.69 3.30 12.42
N LYS A 381 -19.20 2.06 12.32
CA LYS A 381 -19.33 1.07 13.40
C LYS A 381 -18.84 1.73 14.70
N ASP A 382 -19.69 1.76 15.72
CA ASP A 382 -19.32 2.36 17.00
C ASP A 382 -18.01 1.73 17.52
N SER A 383 -17.12 2.58 18.05
CA SER A 383 -15.96 2.13 18.82
C SER A 383 -16.42 1.24 19.97
N GLY A 384 -15.58 0.30 20.42
CA GLY A 384 -15.98 -0.57 21.54
C GLY A 384 -16.23 0.25 22.81
N VAL A 385 -15.49 1.35 23.00
CA VAL A 385 -15.73 2.34 24.07
C VAL A 385 -17.12 3.01 23.93
N ARG A 386 -17.52 3.44 22.73
CA ARG A 386 -18.84 4.04 22.50
C ARG A 386 -19.98 3.05 22.70
N LYS A 387 -19.76 1.77 22.35
CA LYS A 387 -20.70 0.68 22.65
C LYS A 387 -20.80 0.44 24.16
N PHE A 388 -19.67 0.45 24.86
CA PHE A 388 -19.61 0.28 26.32
C PHE A 388 -20.41 1.37 27.05
N PHE A 389 -20.24 2.64 26.67
CA PHE A 389 -20.97 3.75 27.30
C PHE A 389 -22.43 3.92 26.82
N ARG A 390 -22.85 3.19 25.78
CA ARG A 390 -24.25 3.21 25.31
C ARG A 390 -25.22 2.72 26.40
N PHE A 391 -24.79 1.76 27.21
CA PHE A 391 -25.52 1.23 28.36
C PHE A 391 -25.82 2.31 29.42
N PHE A 392 -24.85 3.18 29.72
CA PHE A 392 -25.03 4.29 30.68
C PHE A 392 -25.98 5.38 30.17
N LYS A 393 -26.05 5.56 28.84
CA LYS A 393 -26.99 6.51 28.22
C LYS A 393 -28.45 6.05 28.34
N GLU A 394 -28.70 4.74 28.27
CA GLU A 394 -30.05 4.16 28.37
C GLU A 394 -30.61 4.12 29.80
N LEU A 395 -29.74 4.03 30.81
CA LEU A 395 -30.13 4.15 32.23
C LEU A 395 -30.66 5.56 32.58
N GLY A 396 -30.23 6.58 31.85
CA GLY A 396 -30.62 7.99 32.09
C GLY A 396 -31.97 8.41 31.49
N THR A 397 -32.54 7.64 30.56
CA THR A 397 -33.76 8.03 29.83
C THR A 397 -35.04 7.35 30.32
N ASN A 398 -34.94 6.34 31.19
CA ASN A 398 -36.07 5.47 31.55
C ASN A 398 -36.85 5.87 32.82
N GLN A 399 -36.74 7.11 33.32
CA GLN A 399 -37.55 7.57 34.47
C GLN A 399 -38.79 8.41 34.11
N ALA A 400 -39.16 8.55 32.84
CA ALA A 400 -40.35 9.31 32.46
C ALA A 400 -41.25 8.53 31.49
N THR A 401 -41.95 7.49 31.97
CA THR A 401 -43.35 7.17 31.62
C THR A 401 -43.80 5.87 32.31
N ARG A 402 -44.50 6.00 33.45
CA ARG A 402 -45.43 4.96 33.92
C ARG A 402 -46.81 5.22 33.32
N ARG A 403 -47.33 4.30 32.50
CA ARG A 403 -48.65 3.63 32.63
C ARG A 403 -49.07 3.01 31.29
N GLY A 404 -49.36 1.71 31.28
CA GLY A 404 -50.19 1.09 30.25
C GLY A 404 -49.96 -0.40 30.02
N SER A 405 -50.89 -1.22 30.55
CA SER A 405 -51.31 -2.55 30.07
C SER A 405 -50.29 -3.71 30.00
N THR A 406 -50.49 -4.62 30.95
CA THR A 406 -50.27 -6.07 30.90
C THR A 406 -50.56 -6.74 29.55
N SER A 407 -49.59 -7.50 29.05
CA SER A 407 -49.84 -8.77 28.37
C SER A 407 -48.72 -9.76 28.70
N ASN A 408 -49.14 -10.88 29.30
CA ASN A 408 -48.31 -12.02 29.66
C ASN A 408 -47.64 -12.61 28.42
N ASN A 409 -46.35 -12.92 28.52
CA ASN A 409 -45.79 -14.12 27.92
C ASN A 409 -44.49 -14.49 28.65
N SER A 410 -44.60 -15.43 29.59
CA SER A 410 -43.46 -16.09 30.21
C SER A 410 -42.93 -17.19 29.28
N PRO A 411 -41.62 -17.28 29.00
CA PRO A 411 -41.04 -18.49 28.44
C PRO A 411 -40.80 -19.50 29.58
N ARG A 412 -41.45 -20.66 29.47
CA ARG A 412 -41.27 -21.81 30.36
C ARG A 412 -39.90 -22.47 30.07
N PRO A 413 -39.10 -22.82 31.08
CA PRO A 413 -37.86 -23.57 30.87
C PRO A 413 -38.19 -25.05 30.59
N GLN A 414 -37.74 -25.59 29.46
CA GLN A 414 -37.77 -27.03 29.23
C GLN A 414 -36.62 -27.68 29.96
N CYS A 415 -37.00 -28.46 30.98
CA CYS A 415 -36.15 -29.35 31.73
C CYS A 415 -35.80 -30.56 30.85
N ALA A 416 -34.51 -30.87 30.75
CA ALA A 416 -34.03 -32.12 30.21
C ALA A 416 -34.47 -33.27 31.13
N MET A 417 -35.15 -34.25 30.56
CA MET A 417 -35.35 -35.57 31.17
C MET A 417 -34.89 -36.62 30.18
N ALA A 418 -34.08 -37.51 30.71
CA ALA A 418 -33.49 -38.65 30.08
C ALA A 418 -34.51 -39.78 29.78
N ALA A 419 -34.03 -40.68 28.92
CA ALA A 419 -34.13 -42.13 28.99
C ALA A 419 -35.10 -42.84 28.02
N ASN A 420 -34.47 -43.77 27.29
CA ASN A 420 -34.99 -44.98 26.62
C ASN A 420 -36.06 -44.85 25.54
#